data_AF-A0A1I3UPV1-F1
#
_entry.id   AF-A0A1I3UPV1-F1
#
_cell.length_a   1.000
_cell.length_b   1.000
_cell.length_c   1.000
_cell.angle_alpha   90.00
_cell.angle_beta   90.00
_cell.angle_gamma   90.00
#
_symmetry.space_group_name_H-M   'P 1'
#
loop_
_entity.id
_entity.type
_entity.pdbx_description
1 polymer ?
#
loop_
_entity_poly.entity_id
_entity_poly.type
_entity_poly.pdbx_seq_one_letter_code
_entity_poly.pdbx_strand_id
1 'polypeptide(L)'
;MARGFGSSEAGGYNEITKEYKAAPSIENYVRLRREDPEAEIEVSVVGGFESMFYMREELARYDIDPDLLGGILDADQVAISEMALRLMEKITEAREIAADGETHLMRRGLAIPEKLIDWVICCSLDALSWNDDLMIPRDLIVLIRERLGGSNLHYEKEGAIRQNKQNAGLIAGQLMAQGVVPTFKIVGEALGVAPSTVKRWFEPGEFEKDRDRWASLCDKDGKLRPLLGKPRE
;
A
#
# COMPACT_ATOMS: atom_id res chain seq x y z
N MET A 1 29.69 -15.64 3.62
CA MET A 1 30.00 -16.04 2.24
C MET A 1 28.72 -15.89 1.46
N ALA A 2 28.65 -14.90 0.56
CA ALA A 2 27.51 -14.75 -0.34
C ALA A 2 27.49 -15.96 -1.28
N ARG A 3 26.37 -16.67 -1.36
CA ARG A 3 26.16 -17.68 -2.39
C ARG A 3 25.99 -16.91 -3.70
N GLY A 4 26.92 -17.07 -4.63
CA GLY A 4 26.80 -16.44 -5.94
C GLY A 4 25.64 -17.08 -6.71
N PHE A 5 24.70 -16.25 -7.16
CA PHE A 5 23.59 -16.66 -8.02
C PHE A 5 24.11 -17.44 -9.24
N GLY A 6 23.50 -18.59 -9.54
CA GLY A 6 23.82 -19.37 -10.75
C GLY A 6 25.05 -20.27 -10.67
N SER A 7 25.62 -20.51 -9.48
CA SER A 7 26.70 -21.50 -9.33
C SER A 7 26.15 -22.94 -9.24
N SER A 8 26.55 -23.79 -10.18
CA SER A 8 26.04 -25.16 -10.35
C SER A 8 26.33 -26.10 -9.17
N GLU A 9 27.25 -25.75 -8.27
CA GLU A 9 27.63 -26.58 -7.12
C GLU A 9 26.67 -26.46 -5.92
N ALA A 10 25.74 -25.48 -5.89
CA ALA A 10 24.83 -25.24 -4.77
C ALA A 10 23.34 -25.14 -5.11
N GLY A 11 22.94 -25.40 -6.36
CA GLY A 11 21.57 -25.23 -6.85
C GLY A 11 21.42 -23.94 -7.65
N GLY A 12 21.81 -24.00 -8.93
CA GLY A 12 21.70 -22.89 -9.87
C GLY A 12 20.41 -22.90 -10.69
N TYR A 13 20.30 -21.96 -11.64
CA TYR A 13 19.15 -21.82 -12.54
C TYR A 13 18.77 -23.13 -13.24
N ASN A 14 17.59 -23.66 -12.89
CA ASN A 14 16.97 -24.81 -13.56
C ASN A 14 16.27 -24.38 -14.86
N GLU A 15 15.81 -25.34 -15.68
CA GLU A 15 15.17 -25.03 -16.97
C GLU A 15 13.96 -24.09 -16.83
N ILE A 16 13.14 -24.28 -15.79
CA ILE A 16 11.93 -23.47 -15.57
C ILE A 16 12.30 -22.00 -15.25
N THR A 17 13.39 -21.77 -14.49
CA THR A 17 13.89 -20.42 -14.17
C THR A 17 14.48 -19.72 -15.39
N LYS A 18 15.14 -20.46 -16.28
CA LYS A 18 15.63 -19.94 -17.57
C LYS A 18 14.47 -19.57 -18.50
N GLU A 19 13.41 -20.38 -18.54
CA GLU A 19 12.19 -20.06 -19.29
C GLU A 19 11.57 -18.74 -18.81
N TYR A 20 11.48 -18.55 -17.49
CA TYR A 20 11.01 -17.28 -16.93
C TYR A 20 11.91 -16.11 -17.34
N LYS A 21 13.24 -16.24 -17.22
CA LYS A 21 14.18 -15.17 -17.60
C LYS A 21 14.07 -14.80 -19.09
N ALA A 22 13.84 -15.79 -19.96
CA ALA A 22 13.67 -15.57 -21.40
C ALA A 22 12.32 -14.89 -21.74
N ALA A 23 11.27 -15.16 -20.97
CA ALA A 23 9.93 -14.62 -21.18
C ALA A 23 9.26 -14.26 -19.85
N PRO A 24 9.65 -13.13 -19.23
CA PRO A 24 9.13 -12.76 -17.92
C PRO A 24 7.66 -12.37 -18.02
N SER A 25 6.79 -13.16 -17.39
CA SER A 25 5.37 -12.87 -17.24
C SER A 25 4.86 -13.35 -15.89
N ILE A 26 3.72 -12.82 -15.45
CA ILE A 26 3.09 -13.25 -14.20
C ILE A 26 2.68 -14.73 -14.29
N GLU A 27 2.18 -15.17 -15.43
CA GLU A 27 1.80 -16.57 -15.67
C GLU A 27 3.01 -17.51 -15.53
N ASN A 28 4.14 -17.15 -16.14
CA ASN A 28 5.37 -17.92 -16.06
C ASN A 28 5.95 -17.92 -14.64
N TYR A 29 5.94 -16.78 -13.95
CA TYR A 29 6.38 -16.69 -12.55
C TYR A 29 5.52 -17.57 -11.62
N VAL A 30 4.20 -17.50 -11.76
CA VAL A 30 3.27 -18.30 -10.96
C VAL A 30 3.47 -19.79 -11.23
N ARG A 31 3.59 -20.20 -12.49
CA ARG A 31 3.86 -21.60 -12.85
C ARG A 31 5.14 -22.10 -12.19
N LEU A 32 6.23 -21.35 -12.35
CA LEU A 32 7.52 -21.65 -11.73
C LEU A 32 7.40 -21.84 -10.22
N ARG A 33 6.84 -20.86 -9.51
CA ARG A 33 6.74 -20.91 -8.04
C ARG A 33 5.78 -21.98 -7.51
N ARG A 34 4.86 -22.49 -8.33
CA ARG A 34 3.98 -23.60 -7.95
C ARG A 34 4.64 -24.96 -8.18
N GLU A 35 5.47 -25.09 -9.20
CA GLU A 35 6.18 -26.33 -9.53
C GLU A 35 7.45 -26.51 -8.68
N ASP A 36 8.19 -25.43 -8.46
CA ASP A 36 9.42 -25.41 -7.67
C ASP A 36 9.52 -24.12 -6.82
N PRO A 37 8.91 -24.11 -5.61
CA PRO A 37 8.86 -22.92 -4.77
C PRO A 37 10.22 -22.35 -4.38
N GLU A 38 11.21 -23.22 -4.18
CA GLU A 38 12.55 -22.89 -3.68
C GLU A 38 13.57 -22.65 -4.80
N ALA A 39 13.13 -22.72 -6.07
CA ALA A 39 14.00 -22.48 -7.21
C ALA A 39 14.69 -21.12 -7.12
N GLU A 40 16.02 -21.12 -7.26
CA GLU A 40 16.78 -19.89 -7.46
C GLU A 40 16.35 -19.22 -8.76
N ILE A 41 16.05 -17.92 -8.71
CA ILE A 41 15.52 -17.17 -9.85
C ILE A 41 16.03 -15.74 -9.83
N GLU A 42 16.30 -15.23 -11.01
CA GLU A 42 16.56 -13.82 -11.23
C GLU A 42 15.27 -13.15 -11.74
N VAL A 43 14.71 -12.23 -10.96
CA VAL A 43 13.47 -11.52 -11.33
C VAL A 43 13.72 -10.14 -11.93
N SER A 44 14.97 -9.69 -11.96
CA SER A 44 15.37 -8.39 -12.48
C SER A 44 15.22 -8.34 -14.01
N VAL A 45 14.41 -7.39 -14.49
CA VAL A 45 14.07 -7.19 -15.91
C VAL A 45 14.14 -5.72 -16.33
N VAL A 46 14.30 -4.79 -15.40
CA VAL A 46 14.35 -3.34 -15.60
C VAL A 46 15.66 -2.76 -15.04
N GLY A 47 16.25 -1.80 -15.73
CA GLY A 47 17.42 -1.06 -15.22
C GLY A 47 18.76 -1.74 -15.52
N GLY A 48 19.06 -2.03 -16.79
CA GLY A 48 20.41 -2.43 -17.19
C GLY A 48 21.43 -1.28 -17.06
N PHE A 49 22.71 -1.61 -17.08
CA PHE A 49 23.82 -0.63 -17.07
C PHE A 49 23.66 0.44 -18.15
N GLU A 50 23.11 0.07 -19.31
CA GLU A 50 22.83 0.95 -20.45
C GLU A 50 21.87 2.10 -20.09
N SER A 51 20.97 1.88 -19.13
CA SER A 51 20.02 2.89 -18.68
C SER A 51 20.68 4.12 -18.08
N MET A 52 21.87 3.97 -17.48
CA MET A 52 22.66 5.08 -16.99
C MET A 52 23.16 6.03 -18.06
N PHE A 53 23.11 5.67 -19.34
CA PHE A 53 23.51 6.55 -20.43
C PHE A 53 22.32 7.25 -21.05
N TYR A 54 21.26 6.50 -21.42
CA TYR A 54 20.13 7.09 -22.12
C TYR A 54 19.16 7.86 -21.21
N MET A 55 19.19 7.62 -19.88
CA MET A 55 18.32 8.33 -18.93
C MET A 55 18.93 9.61 -18.35
N ARG A 56 20.22 9.91 -18.61
CA ARG A 56 20.87 11.07 -17.98
C ARG A 56 20.17 12.37 -18.28
N GLU A 57 19.91 12.63 -19.55
CA GLU A 57 19.24 13.86 -19.99
C GLU A 57 17.80 13.90 -19.46
N GLU A 58 17.12 12.77 -19.40
CA GLU A 58 15.73 12.70 -18.94
C GLU A 58 15.63 13.03 -17.45
N LEU A 59 16.50 12.47 -16.61
CA LEU A 59 16.56 12.79 -15.16
C LEU A 59 16.96 14.24 -14.92
N ALA A 60 17.98 14.72 -15.64
CA ALA A 60 18.47 16.10 -15.50
C ALA A 60 17.40 17.15 -15.85
N ARG A 61 16.49 16.87 -16.80
CA ARG A 61 15.35 17.76 -17.14
C ARG A 61 14.42 18.02 -15.96
N TYR A 62 14.40 17.13 -14.98
CA TYR A 62 13.59 17.24 -13.77
C TYR A 62 14.44 17.59 -12.54
N ASP A 63 15.63 18.16 -12.74
CA ASP A 63 16.56 18.53 -11.66
C ASP A 63 16.95 17.35 -10.74
N ILE A 64 16.97 16.13 -11.29
CA ILE A 64 17.43 14.93 -10.59
C ILE A 64 18.85 14.62 -11.05
N ASP A 65 19.76 14.44 -10.08
CA ASP A 65 21.14 14.04 -10.37
C ASP A 65 21.16 12.66 -11.05
N PRO A 66 21.64 12.55 -12.31
CA PRO A 66 21.71 11.29 -13.02
C PRO A 66 22.59 10.23 -12.35
N ASP A 67 23.56 10.63 -11.55
CA ASP A 67 24.48 9.69 -10.89
C ASP A 67 23.77 8.89 -9.78
N LEU A 68 22.64 9.37 -9.27
CA LEU A 68 21.76 8.59 -8.38
C LEU A 68 21.28 7.30 -9.05
N LEU A 69 21.10 7.28 -10.38
CA LEU A 69 20.72 6.06 -11.09
C LEU A 69 21.81 4.99 -10.99
N GLY A 70 23.09 5.37 -11.00
CA GLY A 70 24.19 4.42 -10.79
C GLY A 70 24.14 3.81 -9.40
N GLY A 71 23.94 4.64 -8.38
CA GLY A 71 23.76 4.15 -7.01
C GLY A 71 22.57 3.21 -6.87
N ILE A 72 21.45 3.47 -7.55
CA ILE A 72 20.30 2.57 -7.58
C ILE A 72 20.68 1.20 -8.16
N LEU A 73 21.39 1.16 -9.30
CA LEU A 73 21.78 -0.11 -9.94
C LEU A 73 22.74 -0.94 -9.09
N ASP A 74 23.55 -0.28 -8.25
CA ASP A 74 24.44 -0.91 -7.27
C ASP A 74 23.75 -1.23 -5.94
N ALA A 75 22.42 -1.06 -5.85
CA ALA A 75 21.62 -1.23 -4.64
C ALA A 75 22.07 -0.36 -3.46
N ASP A 76 22.64 0.82 -3.72
CA ASP A 76 22.98 1.79 -2.68
C ASP A 76 21.71 2.36 -2.04
N GLN A 77 21.48 1.96 -0.79
CA GLN A 77 20.36 2.37 0.05
C GLN A 77 20.25 3.91 0.17
N VAL A 78 21.37 4.64 0.18
CA VAL A 78 21.37 6.11 0.27
C VAL A 78 20.89 6.72 -1.05
N ALA A 79 21.40 6.23 -2.17
CA ALA A 79 20.99 6.70 -3.50
C ALA A 79 19.51 6.40 -3.77
N ILE A 80 19.03 5.20 -3.39
CA ILE A 80 17.62 4.82 -3.53
C ILE A 80 16.73 5.72 -2.66
N SER A 81 17.13 5.99 -1.40
CA SER A 81 16.40 6.89 -0.50
C SER A 81 16.34 8.32 -1.04
N GLU A 82 17.47 8.89 -1.47
CA GLU A 82 17.54 10.23 -2.05
C GLU A 82 16.68 10.33 -3.31
N MET A 83 16.79 9.37 -4.23
CA MET A 83 15.95 9.33 -5.42
C MET A 83 14.46 9.28 -5.05
N ALA A 84 14.08 8.44 -4.09
CA ALA A 84 12.67 8.33 -3.67
C ALA A 84 12.14 9.66 -3.13
N LEU A 85 12.93 10.38 -2.31
CA LEU A 85 12.58 11.71 -1.81
C LEU A 85 12.39 12.70 -2.95
N ARG A 86 13.33 12.79 -3.89
CA ARG A 86 13.23 13.67 -5.07
C ARG A 86 11.98 13.41 -5.89
N LEU A 87 11.65 12.14 -6.13
CA LEU A 87 10.44 11.78 -6.87
C LEU A 87 9.17 12.19 -6.11
N MET A 88 9.14 12.06 -4.78
CA MET A 88 8.01 12.52 -3.96
C MET A 88 7.87 14.06 -3.94
N GLU A 89 8.98 14.80 -3.95
CA GLU A 89 8.98 16.25 -4.14
C GLU A 89 8.35 16.60 -5.49
N LYS A 90 8.77 15.94 -6.57
CA LYS A 90 8.18 16.16 -7.91
C LYS A 90 6.70 15.78 -8.02
N ILE A 91 6.25 14.76 -7.29
CA ILE A 91 4.81 14.45 -7.19
C ILE A 91 4.07 15.59 -6.49
N THR A 92 4.64 16.15 -5.42
CA THR A 92 4.04 17.25 -4.66
C THR A 92 3.95 18.52 -5.53
N GLU A 93 5.06 18.90 -6.18
CA GLU A 93 5.10 20.03 -7.12
C GLU A 93 4.04 19.89 -8.23
N ALA A 94 3.92 18.70 -8.84
CA ALA A 94 2.93 18.44 -9.88
C ALA A 94 1.48 18.60 -9.39
N ARG A 95 1.20 18.26 -8.13
CA ARG A 95 -0.13 18.42 -7.51
C ARG A 95 -0.46 19.87 -7.23
N GLU A 96 0.51 20.65 -6.77
CA GLU A 96 0.35 22.09 -6.53
C GLU A 96 0.00 22.81 -7.83
N ILE A 97 0.74 22.55 -8.91
CA ILE A 97 0.46 23.09 -10.25
C ILE A 97 -0.94 22.71 -10.74
N ALA A 98 -1.36 21.45 -10.49
CA ALA A 98 -2.69 21.00 -10.89
C ALA A 98 -3.81 21.68 -10.08
N ALA A 99 -3.59 21.92 -8.78
CA ALA A 99 -4.56 22.57 -7.89
C ALA A 99 -4.79 24.05 -8.25
N ASP A 100 -3.74 24.74 -8.71
CA ASP A 100 -3.81 26.15 -9.14
C ASP A 100 -4.49 26.35 -10.51
N GLY A 101 -4.97 25.27 -11.13
CA GLY A 101 -5.67 25.30 -12.42
C GLY A 101 -4.72 25.46 -13.62
N GLU A 102 -3.41 25.48 -13.38
CA GLU A 102 -2.35 25.64 -14.39
C GLU A 102 -2.00 24.32 -15.09
N THR A 103 -3.03 23.53 -15.42
CA THR A 103 -2.90 22.26 -16.19
C THR A 103 -2.19 22.41 -17.54
N HIS A 104 -2.10 23.64 -18.07
CA HIS A 104 -1.31 23.98 -19.25
C HIS A 104 0.21 23.84 -19.05
N LEU A 105 0.73 24.00 -17.83
CA LEU A 105 2.16 23.80 -17.51
C LEU A 105 2.55 22.32 -17.45
N MET A 106 1.65 21.45 -16.98
CA MET A 106 1.84 20.00 -17.05
C MET A 106 2.02 19.52 -18.51
N ARG A 107 1.27 20.12 -19.46
CA ARG A 107 1.40 19.83 -20.89
C ARG A 107 2.71 20.31 -21.53
N ARG A 108 3.47 21.21 -20.88
CA ARG A 108 4.77 21.69 -21.36
C ARG A 108 5.95 20.83 -20.87
N GLY A 109 5.69 19.69 -20.23
CA GLY A 109 6.72 18.76 -19.78
C GLY A 109 7.44 19.20 -18.51
N LEU A 110 6.87 20.14 -17.75
CA LEU A 110 7.46 20.65 -16.51
C LEU A 110 7.20 19.74 -15.30
N ALA A 111 6.19 18.87 -15.38
CA ALA A 111 5.93 17.85 -14.37
C ALA A 111 6.60 16.54 -14.76
N ILE A 112 7.18 15.84 -13.78
CA ILE A 112 7.75 14.51 -14.01
C ILE A 112 6.65 13.54 -14.47
N PRO A 113 6.88 12.73 -15.52
CA PRO A 113 5.92 11.74 -15.95
C PRO A 113 5.76 10.65 -14.89
N GLU A 114 4.52 10.26 -14.59
CA GLU A 114 4.25 9.14 -13.69
C GLU A 114 4.95 7.84 -14.13
N LYS A 115 5.12 7.63 -15.44
CA LYS A 115 5.82 6.47 -16.00
C LYS A 115 7.31 6.47 -15.72
N LEU A 116 7.92 7.64 -15.58
CA LEU A 116 9.32 7.74 -15.18
C LEU A 116 9.47 7.33 -13.71
N ILE A 117 8.56 7.79 -12.85
CA ILE A 117 8.52 7.38 -11.43
C ILE A 117 8.35 5.87 -11.31
N ASP A 118 7.36 5.30 -12.01
CA ASP A 118 7.12 3.84 -12.02
C ASP A 118 8.37 3.07 -12.48
N TRP A 119 9.06 3.56 -13.50
CA TRP A 119 10.28 2.95 -14.02
C TRP A 119 11.43 2.96 -13.01
N VAL A 120 11.68 4.09 -12.33
CA VAL A 120 12.73 4.20 -11.30
C VAL A 120 12.43 3.30 -10.09
N ILE A 121 11.16 3.16 -9.70
CA ILE A 121 10.74 2.20 -8.67
C ILE A 121 11.11 0.78 -9.09
N CYS A 122 10.79 0.38 -10.33
CA CYS A 122 11.17 -0.93 -10.84
C CYS A 122 12.70 -1.13 -10.85
N CYS A 123 13.48 -0.16 -11.32
CA CYS A 123 14.94 -0.23 -11.26
C CYS A 123 15.45 -0.47 -9.83
N SER A 124 14.87 0.21 -8.85
CA SER A 124 15.27 0.08 -7.45
C SER A 124 14.97 -1.32 -6.91
N LEU A 125 13.77 -1.83 -7.15
CA LEU A 125 13.38 -3.17 -6.69
C LEU A 125 14.18 -4.28 -7.39
N ASP A 126 14.44 -4.13 -8.68
CA ASP A 126 15.21 -5.09 -9.46
C ASP A 126 16.69 -5.09 -9.07
N ALA A 127 17.27 -3.93 -8.77
CA ALA A 127 18.64 -3.82 -8.29
C ALA A 127 18.81 -4.41 -6.88
N LEU A 128 17.88 -4.15 -5.97
CA LEU A 128 17.83 -4.77 -4.65
C LEU A 128 17.78 -6.31 -4.76
N SER A 129 16.95 -6.83 -5.68
CA SER A 129 16.88 -8.27 -5.93
C SER A 129 18.15 -8.85 -6.54
N TRP A 130 18.76 -8.19 -7.53
CA TRP A 130 19.95 -8.69 -8.21
C TRP A 130 21.18 -8.71 -7.30
N ASN A 131 21.29 -7.72 -6.41
CA ASN A 131 22.41 -7.59 -5.47
C ASN A 131 22.21 -8.38 -4.16
N ASP A 132 21.14 -9.16 -4.03
CA ASP A 132 20.76 -9.90 -2.80
C ASP A 132 20.60 -8.99 -1.56
N ASP A 133 20.24 -7.71 -1.78
CA ASP A 133 19.91 -6.77 -0.72
C ASP A 133 18.41 -6.48 -0.75
N LEU A 134 17.62 -7.39 -0.17
CA LEU A 134 16.16 -7.27 -0.15
C LEU A 134 15.64 -6.26 0.89
N MET A 135 16.52 -5.47 1.51
CA MET A 135 16.11 -4.40 2.41
C MET A 135 15.59 -3.21 1.60
N ILE A 136 14.28 -2.98 1.64
CA ILE A 136 13.65 -1.84 0.96
C ILE A 136 13.78 -0.58 1.85
N PRO A 137 14.39 0.53 1.39
CA PRO A 137 14.41 1.80 2.10
C PRO A 137 13.00 2.30 2.46
N ARG A 138 12.87 2.95 3.61
CA ARG A 138 11.58 3.50 4.07
C ARG A 138 11.01 4.52 3.10
N ASP A 139 11.84 5.37 2.52
CA ASP A 139 11.41 6.40 1.57
C ASP A 139 10.87 5.77 0.27
N LEU A 140 11.50 4.67 -0.19
CA LEU A 140 11.00 3.88 -1.31
C LEU A 140 9.65 3.21 -0.96
N ILE A 141 9.47 2.69 0.26
CA ILE A 141 8.18 2.16 0.72
C ILE A 141 7.10 3.25 0.66
N VAL A 142 7.40 4.46 1.12
CA VAL A 142 6.46 5.58 1.10
C VAL A 142 6.11 5.96 -0.33
N LEU A 143 7.10 6.06 -1.23
CA LEU A 143 6.90 6.35 -2.64
C LEU A 143 6.02 5.28 -3.33
N ILE A 144 6.31 3.99 -3.11
CA ILE A 144 5.52 2.89 -3.66
C ILE A 144 4.07 2.98 -3.16
N ARG A 145 3.87 3.17 -1.85
CA ARG A 145 2.53 3.32 -1.28
C ARG A 145 1.79 4.52 -1.91
N GLU A 146 2.49 5.64 -2.11
CA GLU A 146 1.92 6.83 -2.74
C GLU A 146 1.44 6.54 -4.17
N ARG A 147 2.25 5.82 -4.96
CA ARG A 147 1.88 5.37 -6.32
C ARG A 147 0.72 4.39 -6.33
N LEU A 148 0.54 3.61 -5.26
CA LEU A 148 -0.56 2.64 -5.12
C LEU A 148 -1.83 3.20 -4.46
N GLY A 149 -1.94 4.52 -4.28
CA GLY A 149 -3.14 5.17 -3.75
C GLY A 149 -2.97 5.86 -2.39
N GLY A 150 -1.73 6.01 -1.92
CA GLY A 150 -1.36 6.78 -0.74
C GLY A 150 -1.88 6.17 0.57
N SER A 151 -2.07 7.02 1.58
CA SER A 151 -2.62 6.62 2.89
C SER A 151 -4.11 6.35 2.88
N ASN A 152 -4.79 6.59 1.75
CA ASN A 152 -6.24 6.66 1.68
C ASN A 152 -6.84 5.55 0.80
N LEU A 153 -6.32 4.34 0.99
CA LEU A 153 -6.69 3.15 0.23
C LEU A 153 -8.17 2.82 0.40
N HIS A 154 -8.77 2.29 -0.67
CA HIS A 154 -10.19 1.94 -0.71
C HIS A 154 -10.59 1.01 0.43
N TYR A 155 -9.83 -0.07 0.67
CA TYR A 155 -10.15 -1.03 1.72
C TYR A 155 -9.97 -0.49 3.14
N GLU A 156 -9.06 0.47 3.37
CA GLU A 156 -8.94 1.15 4.66
C GLU A 156 -10.17 2.03 4.94
N LYS A 157 -10.67 2.74 3.91
CA LYS A 157 -11.93 3.49 4.01
C LYS A 157 -13.12 2.57 4.31
N GLU A 158 -13.23 1.48 3.57
CA GLU A 158 -14.31 0.50 3.80
C GLU A 158 -14.21 -0.13 5.19
N GLY A 159 -12.99 -0.46 5.63
CA GLY A 159 -12.71 -0.97 6.97
C GLY A 159 -13.16 0.01 8.05
N ALA A 160 -12.79 1.29 7.94
CA ALA A 160 -13.21 2.34 8.84
C ALA A 160 -14.74 2.52 8.87
N ILE A 161 -15.42 2.44 7.71
CA ILE A 161 -16.89 2.48 7.64
C ILE A 161 -17.50 1.28 8.36
N ARG A 162 -16.99 0.06 8.12
CA ARG A 162 -17.47 -1.17 8.78
C ARG A 162 -17.27 -1.10 10.30
N GLN A 163 -16.11 -0.60 10.75
CA GLN A 163 -15.82 -0.41 12.17
C GLN A 163 -16.74 0.65 12.80
N ASN A 164 -16.94 1.79 12.13
CA ASN A 164 -17.86 2.83 12.61
C ASN A 164 -19.31 2.34 12.66
N LYS A 165 -19.74 1.53 11.70
CA LYS A 165 -21.05 0.87 11.72
C LYS A 165 -21.18 -0.07 12.94
N GLN A 166 -20.17 -0.90 13.21
CA GLN A 166 -20.16 -1.77 14.39
C GLN A 166 -20.22 -0.96 15.69
N ASN A 167 -19.43 0.10 15.81
CA ASN A 167 -19.43 0.99 16.97
C ASN A 167 -20.78 1.70 17.13
N ALA A 168 -21.41 2.14 16.04
CA ALA A 168 -22.74 2.74 16.07
C ALA A 168 -23.80 1.76 16.61
N GLY A 169 -23.76 0.49 16.19
CA GLY A 169 -24.62 -0.56 16.71
C GLY A 169 -24.37 -0.84 18.20
N LEU A 170 -23.10 -0.90 18.61
CA LEU A 170 -22.72 -1.09 20.02
C LEU A 170 -23.25 0.05 20.89
N ILE A 171 -22.95 1.31 20.54
CA ILE A 171 -23.41 2.50 21.27
C ILE A 171 -24.94 2.51 21.36
N ALA A 172 -25.63 2.24 20.25
CA ALA A 172 -27.08 2.16 20.24
C ALA A 172 -27.61 1.09 21.22
N GLY A 173 -26.99 -0.10 21.24
CA GLY A 173 -27.35 -1.16 22.16
C GLY A 173 -27.11 -0.81 23.63
N GLN A 174 -25.99 -0.14 23.94
CA GLN A 174 -25.68 0.34 25.30
C GLN A 174 -26.72 1.35 25.79
N LEU A 175 -27.06 2.34 24.95
CA LEU A 175 -28.10 3.33 25.24
C LEU A 175 -29.46 2.66 25.47
N MET A 176 -29.82 1.71 24.59
CA MET A 176 -31.08 0.97 24.70
C MET A 176 -31.15 0.18 26.01
N ALA A 177 -30.05 -0.45 26.44
CA ALA A 177 -29.98 -1.19 27.70
C ALA A 177 -30.09 -0.28 28.93
N GLN A 178 -29.64 0.97 28.83
CA GLN A 178 -29.83 2.02 29.82
C GLN A 178 -31.25 2.63 29.80
N GLY A 179 -32.14 2.16 28.92
CA GLY A 179 -33.49 2.69 28.76
C GLY A 179 -33.58 3.97 27.92
N VAL A 180 -32.50 4.38 27.26
CA VAL A 180 -32.48 5.53 26.35
C VAL A 180 -32.77 5.04 24.93
N VAL A 181 -33.81 5.59 24.29
CA VAL A 181 -34.12 5.25 22.88
C VAL A 181 -33.03 5.85 21.97
N PRO A 182 -32.18 5.02 21.33
CA PRO A 182 -31.11 5.54 20.51
C PRO A 182 -31.66 6.04 19.18
N THR A 183 -31.16 7.20 18.77
CA THR A 183 -31.45 7.80 17.46
C THR A 183 -30.14 8.00 16.71
N PHE A 184 -30.19 8.10 15.38
CA PHE A 184 -29.02 8.44 14.58
C PHE A 184 -28.35 9.75 15.01
N LYS A 185 -29.12 10.66 15.63
CA LYS A 185 -28.59 11.91 16.19
C LYS A 185 -27.67 11.65 17.38
N ILE A 186 -28.16 10.92 18.38
CA ILE A 186 -27.40 10.62 19.61
C ILE A 186 -26.15 9.79 19.26
N VAL A 187 -26.29 8.80 18.38
CA VAL A 187 -25.17 7.96 17.96
C VAL A 187 -24.16 8.75 17.12
N GLY A 188 -24.63 9.64 16.26
CA GLY A 188 -23.76 10.53 15.48
C GLY A 188 -22.94 11.47 16.37
N GLU A 189 -23.58 12.07 17.38
CA GLU A 189 -22.90 12.92 18.38
C GLU A 189 -21.82 12.14 19.14
N ALA A 190 -22.11 10.90 19.55
CA ALA A 190 -21.13 10.03 20.23
C ALA A 190 -19.93 9.64 19.34
N LEU A 191 -20.15 9.54 18.02
CA LEU A 191 -19.12 9.18 17.04
C LEU A 191 -18.46 10.39 16.37
N GLY A 192 -18.87 11.63 16.69
CA GLY A 192 -18.35 12.84 16.06
C GLY A 192 -18.70 12.97 14.57
N VAL A 193 -19.80 12.37 14.12
CA VAL A 193 -20.24 12.40 12.71
C VAL A 193 -21.68 12.89 12.57
N ALA A 194 -22.04 13.36 11.37
CA ALA A 194 -23.40 13.78 11.09
C ALA A 194 -24.41 12.60 11.19
N PRO A 195 -25.65 12.82 11.66
CA PRO A 195 -26.67 11.77 11.77
C PRO A 195 -26.99 11.10 10.42
N SER A 196 -26.93 11.86 9.33
CA SER A 196 -27.12 11.36 7.96
C SER A 196 -26.01 10.39 7.53
N THR A 197 -24.79 10.58 8.03
CA THR A 197 -23.66 9.66 7.79
C THR A 197 -23.91 8.33 8.47
N VAL A 198 -24.33 8.35 9.75
CA VAL A 198 -24.68 7.12 10.48
C VAL A 198 -25.82 6.39 9.78
N LYS A 199 -26.88 7.10 9.39
CA LYS A 199 -28.02 6.51 8.67
C LYS A 199 -27.60 5.81 7.37
N ARG A 200 -26.61 6.32 6.65
CA ARG A 200 -26.12 5.71 5.40
C ARG A 200 -25.36 4.40 5.59
N TRP A 201 -24.89 4.09 6.79
CA TRP A 201 -24.18 2.83 7.06
C TRP A 201 -25.12 1.64 7.20
N PHE A 202 -26.40 1.90 7.46
CA PHE A 202 -27.39 0.87 7.76
C PHE A 202 -28.43 0.78 6.65
N GLU A 203 -28.73 -0.43 6.23
CA GLU A 203 -29.91 -0.73 5.42
C GLU A 203 -31.20 -0.53 6.24
N PRO A 204 -32.36 -0.34 5.60
CA PRO A 204 -33.62 -0.19 6.30
C PRO A 204 -33.89 -1.34 7.31
N GLY A 205 -34.08 -0.98 8.59
CA GLY A 205 -34.34 -1.93 9.67
C GLY A 205 -33.10 -2.65 10.21
N GLU A 206 -31.91 -2.43 9.63
CA GLU A 206 -30.66 -3.03 10.11
C GLU A 206 -30.20 -2.39 11.42
N PHE A 207 -30.34 -1.08 11.55
CA PHE A 207 -29.95 -0.33 12.75
C PHE A 207 -30.69 -0.82 14.00
N GLU A 208 -32.01 -1.03 13.90
CA GLU A 208 -32.84 -1.53 14.99
C GLU A 208 -32.44 -2.97 15.37
N LYS A 209 -32.18 -3.83 14.38
CA LYS A 209 -31.72 -5.21 14.62
C LYS A 209 -30.38 -5.23 15.35
N ASP A 210 -29.42 -4.44 14.90
CA ASP A 210 -28.09 -4.37 15.50
C ASP A 210 -28.15 -3.79 16.93
N ARG A 211 -28.93 -2.72 17.12
CA ARG A 211 -29.20 -2.16 18.45
C ARG A 211 -29.75 -3.22 19.40
N ASP A 212 -30.80 -3.92 19.02
CA ASP A 212 -31.48 -4.88 19.89
C ASP A 212 -30.58 -6.08 20.21
N ARG A 213 -29.80 -6.53 19.22
CA ARG A 213 -28.76 -7.54 19.40
C ARG A 213 -27.74 -7.10 20.45
N TRP A 214 -27.16 -5.90 20.32
CA TRP A 214 -26.17 -5.40 21.28
C TRP A 214 -26.76 -5.11 22.66
N ALA A 215 -28.00 -4.61 22.72
CA ALA A 215 -28.70 -4.35 23.98
C ALA A 215 -28.89 -5.64 24.81
N SER A 216 -29.17 -6.77 24.14
CA SER A 216 -29.31 -8.08 24.81
C SER A 216 -28.02 -8.54 25.52
N LEU A 217 -26.87 -8.06 25.04
CA LEU A 217 -25.54 -8.38 25.56
C LEU A 217 -25.07 -7.39 26.64
N CYS A 218 -25.83 -6.31 26.88
CA CYS A 218 -25.49 -5.30 27.87
C CYS A 218 -26.24 -5.52 29.20
N ASP A 219 -25.66 -5.05 30.29
CA ASP A 219 -26.36 -4.86 31.55
C ASP A 219 -27.15 -3.53 31.57
N LYS A 220 -27.86 -3.26 32.66
CA LYS A 220 -28.68 -2.05 32.84
C LYS A 220 -27.86 -0.75 32.83
N ASP A 221 -26.55 -0.84 33.02
CA ASP A 221 -25.63 0.30 33.01
C ASP A 221 -24.98 0.47 31.62
N GLY A 222 -25.38 -0.33 30.62
CA GLY A 222 -24.87 -0.28 29.26
C GLY A 222 -23.48 -0.93 29.10
N LYS A 223 -23.03 -1.73 30.06
CA LYS A 223 -21.75 -2.46 29.95
C LYS A 223 -21.99 -3.83 29.35
N LEU A 224 -21.06 -4.29 28.51
CA LEU A 224 -21.09 -5.65 27.99
C LEU A 224 -21.01 -6.65 29.15
N ARG A 225 -21.95 -7.60 29.18
CA ARG A 225 -21.93 -8.69 30.14
C ARG A 225 -20.68 -9.53 29.90
N PRO A 226 -20.02 -10.03 30.96
CA PRO A 226 -18.92 -10.97 30.81
C PRO A 226 -19.36 -12.16 29.97
N LEU A 227 -18.54 -12.57 28.99
CA LEU A 227 -18.67 -13.90 28.40
C LEU A 227 -18.58 -14.88 29.56
N LEU A 228 -19.62 -15.68 29.78
CA LEU A 228 -19.69 -16.66 30.86
C LEU A 228 -18.59 -17.72 30.68
N GLY A 229 -17.36 -17.41 31.10
CA GLY A 229 -16.43 -18.42 31.56
C GLY A 229 -16.94 -18.90 32.90
N LYS A 230 -17.56 -20.09 32.95
CA LYS A 230 -17.52 -20.85 34.19
C LYS A 230 -16.04 -20.94 34.59
N PRO A 231 -15.66 -20.70 35.86
CA PRO A 231 -14.37 -21.19 36.34
C PRO A 231 -14.33 -22.70 36.02
N ARG A 232 -13.27 -23.17 35.37
CA ARG A 232 -12.99 -24.61 35.36
C ARG A 232 -12.68 -24.97 36.82
N GLU A 233 -13.59 -25.69 37.46
CA GLU A 233 -13.30 -26.47 38.67
C GLU A 233 -12.30 -27.59 38.34
#